data_AF-A0A351CJ32-F1
#
_entry.id   AF-A0A351CJ32-F1
#
_cell.length_a   1.000
_cell.length_b   1.000
_cell.length_c   1.000
_cell.angle_alpha   90.00
_cell.angle_beta   90.00
_cell.angle_gamma   90.00
#
_symmetry.space_group_name_H-M   'P 1'
#
loop_
_entity.id
_entity.type
_entity.pdbx_description
1 polymer ?
#
loop_
_entity_poly.entity_id
_entity_poly.type
_entity_poly.pdbx_seq_one_letter_code
_entity_poly.pdbx_strand_id
1 'polypeptide(L)' 'MIQKWHPDRCKADKDKCKEMTVRIIAAYRLINNYCKNYEFSFSKEEVSNYLSAEEWWFERFGRSPLWGSEQKTK' A
#
# COMPACT_ATOMS: atom_id res chain seq x y z
N MET A 1 -17.98 -2.41 -12.80
CA MET A 1 -19.05 -1.68 -12.07
C MET A 1 -19.66 -0.55 -12.90
N ILE A 2 -18.86 0.39 -13.42
CA ILE A 2 -19.39 1.53 -14.19
C ILE A 2 -20.16 1.10 -15.46
N GLN A 3 -19.71 0.06 -16.15
CA GLN A 3 -20.41 -0.49 -17.33
C GLN A 3 -21.84 -0.97 -17.04
N LYS A 4 -22.11 -1.41 -15.80
CA LYS A 4 -23.44 -1.90 -15.37
C LYS A 4 -24.39 -0.76 -14.99
N TRP A 5 -23.85 0.29 -14.35
CA TRP A 5 -24.65 1.39 -13.80
C TRP A 5 -24.65 2.65 -14.65
N HIS A 6 -23.88 2.67 -15.73
CA HIS A 6 -23.79 3.81 -16.65
C HIS A 6 -25.18 4.33 -17.03
N PRO A 7 -25.46 5.64 -16.93
CA PRO A 7 -26.79 6.19 -17.14
C PRO A 7 -27.39 5.81 -18.51
N ASP A 8 -26.56 5.69 -19.56
CA ASP A 8 -27.01 5.31 -20.90
C ASP A 8 -27.27 3.81 -21.10
N ARG A 9 -26.79 2.94 -20.21
CA ARG A 9 -26.88 1.47 -20.35
C ARG A 9 -27.72 0.81 -19.27
N CYS A 10 -27.91 1.49 -18.16
CA CYS A 10 -28.58 0.96 -17.00
C CYS A 10 -30.08 0.78 -17.27
N LYS A 11 -30.57 -0.44 -17.07
CA LYS A 11 -32.00 -0.80 -17.27
C LYS A 11 -32.86 -0.60 -16.01
N ALA A 12 -32.24 -0.19 -14.90
CA ALA A 12 -32.95 0.08 -13.66
C ALA A 12 -33.57 1.48 -13.68
N ASP A 13 -34.23 1.84 -12.57
CA ASP A 13 -34.72 3.20 -12.37
C ASP A 13 -33.61 4.26 -12.53
N LYS A 14 -33.94 5.38 -13.18
CA LYS A 14 -32.98 6.44 -13.55
C LYS A 14 -32.27 7.03 -12.33
N ASP A 15 -32.99 7.22 -11.23
CA ASP A 15 -32.41 7.81 -10.02
C ASP A 15 -31.42 6.84 -9.38
N LYS A 16 -31.77 5.55 -9.36
CA LYS A 16 -30.85 4.50 -8.88
C LYS A 16 -29.60 4.37 -9.75
N CYS A 17 -29.73 4.43 -11.07
CA CYS A 17 -28.59 4.40 -11.99
C CYS A 17 -27.65 5.59 -11.79
N LYS A 18 -28.22 6.79 -11.58
CA LYS A 18 -27.49 8.02 -11.29
C LYS A 18 -26.75 7.93 -9.95
N GLU A 19 -27.44 7.52 -8.89
CA GLU A 19 -26.86 7.37 -7.55
C GLU A 19 -25.66 6.42 -7.59
N MET A 20 -25.83 5.23 -8.18
CA MET A 20 -24.78 4.23 -8.25
C MET A 20 -23.58 4.70 -9.09
N THR A 21 -23.83 5.39 -10.21
CA THR A 21 -22.76 5.97 -11.03
C THR A 21 -21.94 6.98 -10.24
N VAL A 22 -22.60 7.90 -9.51
CA VAL A 22 -21.92 8.89 -8.67
C VAL A 22 -21.07 8.21 -7.60
N ARG A 23 -21.62 7.20 -6.90
CA ARG A 23 -20.89 6.46 -5.85
C ARG A 23 -19.67 5.74 -6.40
N ILE A 24 -19.77 5.12 -7.58
CA ILE A 24 -18.64 4.43 -8.22
C ILE A 24 -17.54 5.43 -8.60
N ILE A 25 -17.91 6.57 -9.20
CA ILE A 25 -16.94 7.60 -9.59
C ILE A 25 -16.25 8.19 -8.35
N ALA A 26 -17.01 8.46 -7.28
CA ALA A 26 -16.46 8.97 -6.02
C ALA A 26 -15.46 8.00 -5.40
N ALA A 27 -15.82 6.71 -5.29
CA ALA A 27 -14.93 5.68 -4.76
C ALA A 27 -13.66 5.52 -5.61
N TYR A 28 -13.80 5.52 -6.95
CA TYR A 28 -12.66 5.46 -7.86
C TYR A 28 -11.72 6.65 -7.66
N ARG A 29 -12.25 7.87 -7.60
CA ARG A 29 -11.46 9.09 -7.37
C ARG A 29 -10.72 9.03 -6.04
N LEU A 30 -11.40 8.61 -4.97
CA LEU A 30 -10.81 8.52 -3.63
C LEU A 30 -9.62 7.54 -3.61
N ILE A 31 -9.83 6.32 -4.09
CA ILE A 31 -8.79 5.28 -4.09
C ILE A 31 -7.62 5.71 -5.00
N ASN A 32 -7.92 6.22 -6.19
CA ASN A 32 -6.88 6.66 -7.12
C ASN A 32 -6.08 7.84 -6.56
N ASN A 33 -6.74 8.79 -5.88
CA ASN A 33 -6.06 9.90 -5.22
C ASN A 33 -5.17 9.42 -4.09
N TYR A 34 -5.65 8.48 -3.26
CA TYR A 34 -4.83 7.87 -2.23
C TYR A 34 -3.62 7.18 -2.83
N CYS A 35 -3.79 6.26 -3.79
CA CYS A 35 -2.68 5.51 -4.38
C CYS A 35 -1.66 6.40 -5.09
N LYS A 36 -2.11 7.51 -5.72
CA LYS A 36 -1.21 8.42 -6.45
C LYS A 36 -0.38 9.31 -5.53
N ASN A 37 -0.92 9.67 -4.36
CA ASN A 37 -0.28 10.61 -3.45
C ASN A 37 0.15 9.95 -2.14
N TYR A 38 0.10 8.62 -2.06
CA TYR A 38 0.59 7.90 -0.90
C TYR A 38 2.12 7.97 -0.91
N GLU A 39 2.68 8.58 0.13
CA GLU A 39 4.11 8.67 0.32
C GLU A 39 4.59 7.52 1.20
N PHE A 40 5.62 6.81 0.76
CA PHE A 40 6.26 5.77 1.55
C PHE A 40 7.28 6.40 2.48
N SER A 41 7.16 6.12 3.78
CA SER A 41 8.21 6.47 4.73
C SER A 41 9.39 5.51 4.56
N PHE A 42 10.58 6.08 4.37
CA PHE A 42 11.85 5.36 4.38
C PHE A 42 12.64 5.65 5.66
N SER A 43 11.95 6.05 6.74
CA SER A 43 12.60 6.16 8.05
C SER A 43 13.07 4.79 8.49
N LYS A 44 14.12 4.75 9.31
CA LYS A 44 14.68 3.48 9.79
C LYS A 44 13.62 2.69 10.58
N GLU A 45 12.81 3.38 11.36
CA GLU A 45 11.73 2.80 12.14
C GLU A 45 10.69 2.13 11.23
N GLU A 46 10.25 2.82 10.17
CA GLU A 46 9.27 2.26 9.24
C GLU A 46 9.82 1.05 8.51
N VAL A 47 11.02 1.16 7.93
CA VAL A 47 11.66 0.06 7.19
C VAL A 47 11.89 -1.16 8.09
N SER A 48 12.20 -0.95 9.37
CA SER A 48 12.42 -2.04 10.32
C SER A 48 11.20 -2.95 10.51
N ASN A 49 9.98 -2.45 10.27
CA ASN A 49 8.74 -3.23 10.36
C ASN A 49 8.59 -4.24 9.20
N TYR A 50 9.35 -4.07 8.12
CA TYR A 50 9.23 -4.87 6.90
C TYR A 50 10.43 -5.79 6.66
N LEU A 51 11.37 -5.86 7.61
CA LEU A 51 12.51 -6.77 7.52
C LEU A 51 12.03 -8.23 7.52
N SER A 52 12.66 -9.06 6.69
CA SER A 52 12.54 -10.51 6.82
C SER A 52 13.09 -10.98 8.17
N ALA A 53 12.73 -12.20 8.57
CA ALA A 53 13.24 -12.79 9.80
C ALA A 53 14.79 -12.89 9.80
N GLU A 54 15.39 -13.14 8.64
CA GLU A 54 16.85 -13.20 8.48
C GLU A 54 17.49 -11.82 8.62
N GLU A 55 16.95 -10.79 7.93
CA GLU A 55 17.46 -9.42 8.03
C GLU A 55 17.32 -8.87 9.46
N TRP A 56 16.19 -9.10 10.11
CA TRP A 56 15.98 -8.72 11.50
C TRP A 56 16.99 -9.39 12.44
N TRP A 57 17.22 -10.70 12.25
CA TRP A 57 18.19 -11.45 13.05
C TRP A 57 19.61 -10.93 12.81
N PHE A 58 19.98 -10.68 11.55
CA PHE A 58 21.30 -10.18 11.19
C PHE A 58 21.55 -8.76 11.71
N GLU A 59 20.59 -7.84 11.59
CA GLU A 59 20.71 -6.49 12.15
C GLU A 59 20.96 -6.51 13.66
N ARG A 60 20.33 -7.46 14.37
CA ARG A 60 20.41 -7.55 15.82
C ARG A 60 21.61 -8.34 16.34
N PHE A 61 22.02 -9.39 15.64
CA PHE A 61 23.00 -10.37 16.13
C PHE A 61 24.18 -10.59 15.19
N GLY A 62 24.08 -10.27 13.91
CA GLY A 62 25.10 -10.59 12.89
C GLY A 62 26.45 -9.91 13.10
N ARG A 63 26.49 -8.81 13.88
CA ARG A 63 27.73 -8.13 14.29
C ARG A 63 28.20 -8.50 15.69
N SER A 64 27.52 -9.42 16.38
CA SER A 64 27.94 -9.90 17.69
C SER A 64 29.24 -10.70 17.55
N PRO A 65 30.19 -10.61 18.48
CA PRO A 65 31.44 -11.40 18.44
C PRO A 65 31.22 -12.92 18.36
N LEU A 66 30.04 -13.40 18.78
CA LEU A 66 29.66 -14.81 18.70
C LEU A 66 29.31 -15.27 17.27
N TRP A 67 28.88 -14.34 16.41
CA TRP A 67 28.27 -14.64 15.10
C TRP A 67 28.87 -13.84 13.94
N GLY A 68 29.62 -12.76 14.22
CA GLY A 68 30.33 -11.94 13.25
C GLY A 68 31.83 -12.14 13.40
N SER A 69 32.54 -12.31 12.28
CA SER A 69 34.00 -12.26 12.28
C SER A 69 34.47 -10.88 12.75
N GLU A 70 35.50 -10.84 13.61
CA GLU A 70 36.11 -9.59 14.07
C GLU A 70 36.39 -8.69 12.85
N GLN A 71 35.66 -7.57 12.75
CA GLN A 71 36.00 -6.56 11.76
C GLN A 71 37.35 -5.98 12.16
N LYS A 72 38.42 -6.45 11.52
CA LYS A 72 39.72 -5.79 11.61
C LYS A 72 39.57 -4.38 11.07
N THR A 73 39.43 -3.42 11.97
CA THR A 73 39.64 -2.00 11.68
C THR A 73 41.04 -1.84 11.09
N LYS A 74 41.12 -1.37 9.85
CA LYS A 74 42.36 -0.86 9.25
C LYS A 74 42.65 0.52 9.82
#